data_AF-A0A0K8QC14-F1
#
_entry.id   AF-A0A0K8QC14-F1
#
_cell.length_a   1.000
_cell.length_b   1.000
_cell.length_c   1.000
_cell.angle_alpha   90.00
_cell.angle_beta   90.00
_cell.angle_gamma   90.00
#
_symmetry.space_group_name_H-M   'P 1'
#
loop_
_entity.id
_entity.type
_entity.pdbx_description
1 polymer ?
#
loop_
_entity_poly.entity_id
_entity_poly.type
_entity_poly.pdbx_seq_one_letter_code
_entity_poly.pdbx_strand_id
1 'polypeptide(L)'
;MRALSYGPWARENWRWRLNSQLMVMPIFDTASTVDASRPSPLGLSVPLPGKSDRDTSSPDRVNVAVWAPGLTRVEIAYKAPGDSWKVHTLPKLEDGVHHGIVDGLPLGTRYGFRAAVHEDTLPLSVPAPDFDADDAEQLLLDPYGRAVHQRGELLTSVRMDSAFDWGDDRPLRTPWRETIVYEAHVRGQSMLHPDIPEHLRGTYAGMAHPAMIEHFHSLGVTAVQLLPIHFHIDEQHLQYLGLTNYWGYNTAAFFAPHSDYATQAAQQAGPHAVQDEFKGMVKLLHAAGIEVILDVVYNHTAEGGPDGDTLSFRGLGEQRYYRHDAHGRYLDTTGCGNTLNFAEPRVVDLAIESLRYWAEEFHIDGFRFDLAVTLCRNAGNEFDPEHPFLKRIAEDPVISKTKLISEPWDVGYGGWQTGRFPKGWVDWNDHFRDGVRRFWLSDRGAADAGMSGGNVGSWRTP
;
A
#
# COMPACT_ATOMS: atom_id res chain seq x y z
N MET A 1 106.15 -5.56 -57.98
CA MET A 1 105.50 -5.30 -56.68
C MET A 1 104.15 -4.66 -56.95
N ARG A 2 103.11 -5.34 -56.47
CA ARG A 2 101.72 -4.96 -56.19
C ARG A 2 100.82 -4.47 -57.34
N ALA A 3 99.70 -5.18 -57.41
CA ALA A 3 98.73 -5.26 -58.48
C ALA A 3 97.46 -4.44 -58.20
N LEU A 4 96.81 -4.10 -59.31
CA LEU A 4 95.48 -3.50 -59.49
C LEU A 4 94.36 -4.52 -59.20
N SER A 5 93.16 -4.06 -58.79
CA SER A 5 91.90 -4.27 -59.54
C SER A 5 90.67 -3.68 -58.83
N TYR A 6 89.60 -3.53 -59.62
CA TYR A 6 88.37 -2.73 -59.48
C TYR A 6 87.13 -3.55 -59.04
N GLY A 7 86.19 -2.89 -58.30
CA GLY A 7 84.71 -3.00 -58.35
C GLY A 7 83.99 -4.33 -58.03
N PRO A 8 82.62 -4.42 -58.11
CA PRO A 8 81.58 -3.36 -58.07
C PRO A 8 80.18 -3.80 -57.47
N TRP A 9 79.16 -2.91 -57.51
CA TRP A 9 77.66 -3.10 -57.44
C TRP A 9 76.86 -3.36 -56.13
N ALA A 10 75.99 -2.36 -55.83
CA ALA A 10 74.54 -2.35 -55.54
C ALA A 10 73.82 -3.43 -54.68
N ARG A 11 72.94 -2.96 -53.76
CA ARG A 11 71.51 -3.35 -53.67
C ARG A 11 70.71 -2.50 -52.64
N GLU A 12 69.55 -2.02 -53.09
CA GLU A 12 68.45 -1.43 -52.30
C GLU A 12 67.80 -2.46 -51.36
N ASN A 13 67.12 -2.00 -50.30
CA ASN A 13 65.77 -2.48 -49.97
C ASN A 13 65.07 -1.63 -48.89
N TRP A 14 63.88 -1.16 -49.27
CA TRP A 14 62.87 -0.49 -48.45
C TRP A 14 62.36 -1.39 -47.32
N ARG A 15 62.32 -0.88 -46.09
CA ARG A 15 61.59 -1.50 -44.97
C ARG A 15 60.44 -0.60 -44.53
N TRP A 16 59.24 -1.09 -44.80
CA TRP A 16 57.97 -0.61 -44.28
C TRP A 16 57.96 -0.62 -42.74
N ARG A 17 57.63 0.53 -42.13
CA ARG A 17 57.26 0.61 -40.72
C ARG A 17 55.78 0.26 -40.60
N LEU A 18 55.50 -0.89 -39.97
CA LEU A 18 54.17 -1.22 -39.45
C LEU A 18 53.91 -0.31 -38.24
N ASN A 19 52.99 0.64 -38.38
CA ASN A 19 52.35 1.31 -37.26
C ASN A 19 51.35 0.33 -36.65
N SER A 20 51.75 -0.38 -35.60
CA SER A 20 50.81 -1.04 -34.69
C SER A 20 50.06 0.03 -33.90
N GLN A 21 48.85 0.34 -34.33
CA GLN A 21 47.84 0.99 -33.51
C GLN A 21 47.65 0.14 -32.24
N LEU A 22 48.13 0.65 -31.11
CA LEU A 22 47.68 0.22 -29.79
C LEU A 22 46.23 0.69 -29.64
N MET A 23 45.32 -0.19 -30.06
CA MET A 23 43.92 -0.15 -29.72
C MET A 23 43.85 -0.37 -28.22
N VAL A 24 43.81 0.72 -27.44
CA VAL A 24 43.41 0.68 -26.04
C VAL A 24 41.92 0.35 -26.06
N MET A 25 41.60 -0.94 -26.05
CA MET A 25 40.26 -1.39 -25.71
C MET A 25 40.03 -0.92 -24.27
N PRO A 26 38.96 -0.15 -23.97
CA PRO A 26 38.50 -0.11 -22.61
C PRO A 26 38.18 -1.56 -22.24
N ILE A 27 38.86 -2.07 -21.23
CA ILE A 27 38.47 -3.34 -20.61
C ILE A 27 37.10 -3.05 -20.02
N PHE A 28 36.07 -3.38 -20.78
CA PHE A 28 34.75 -3.62 -20.25
C PHE A 28 34.91 -4.74 -19.25
N ASP A 29 34.87 -4.40 -17.97
CA ASP A 29 34.69 -5.36 -16.91
C ASP A 29 33.22 -5.78 -16.90
N THR A 30 32.81 -6.48 -17.96
CA THR A 30 31.48 -7.06 -18.17
C THR A 30 31.41 -8.49 -17.64
N ALA A 31 32.15 -8.80 -16.57
CA ALA A 31 32.15 -10.10 -15.94
C ALA A 31 31.86 -10.00 -14.44
N SER A 32 30.62 -10.33 -14.08
CA SER A 32 30.15 -10.79 -12.75
C SER A 32 29.35 -9.86 -11.82
N THR A 33 28.57 -8.90 -12.33
CA THR A 33 27.31 -8.57 -11.65
C THR A 33 26.29 -9.68 -11.91
N VAL A 34 26.51 -10.84 -11.29
CA VAL A 34 25.52 -11.91 -11.24
C VAL A 34 24.29 -11.38 -10.51
N ASP A 35 23.27 -11.00 -11.26
CA ASP A 35 21.86 -11.27 -10.98
C ASP A 35 21.37 -11.03 -9.54
N ALA A 36 21.66 -9.86 -8.96
CA ALA A 36 21.31 -9.56 -7.57
C ALA A 36 19.84 -9.11 -7.38
N SER A 37 19.21 -8.54 -8.43
CA SER A 37 17.83 -8.04 -8.38
C SER A 37 16.80 -9.16 -8.57
N ARG A 38 15.64 -9.06 -7.93
CA ARG A 38 14.54 -10.02 -8.02
C ARG A 38 13.20 -9.33 -8.30
N PRO A 39 12.26 -10.00 -9.01
CA PRO A 39 10.90 -9.50 -9.20
C PRO A 39 10.01 -9.67 -7.95
N SER A 40 10.53 -10.27 -6.87
CA SER A 40 9.81 -10.51 -5.62
C SER A 40 10.77 -10.46 -4.42
N PRO A 41 10.34 -9.94 -3.26
CA PRO A 41 9.03 -9.31 -3.00
C PRO A 41 8.84 -8.00 -3.78
N LEU A 42 7.59 -7.61 -4.01
CA LEU A 42 7.25 -6.29 -4.58
C LEU A 42 7.54 -5.17 -3.57
N GLY A 43 7.74 -3.96 -4.08
CA GLY A 43 8.20 -2.79 -3.34
C GLY A 43 9.72 -2.77 -3.16
N LEU A 44 10.16 -2.13 -2.08
CA LEU A 44 11.57 -2.00 -1.71
C LEU A 44 11.99 -3.09 -0.72
N SER A 45 13.06 -3.81 -1.01
CA SER A 45 13.57 -4.91 -0.18
C SER A 45 15.09 -4.96 -0.11
N VAL A 46 15.63 -5.67 0.88
CA VAL A 46 17.08 -5.88 1.01
C VAL A 46 17.56 -6.82 -0.13
N PRO A 47 18.61 -6.45 -0.89
CA PRO A 47 19.20 -7.31 -1.91
C PRO A 47 19.77 -8.60 -1.32
N LEU A 48 19.84 -9.67 -2.14
CA LEU A 48 20.62 -10.83 -1.74
C LEU A 48 22.12 -10.49 -1.60
N PRO A 49 22.84 -11.11 -0.65
CA PRO A 49 24.29 -11.12 -0.69
C PRO A 49 24.78 -11.80 -1.98
N GLY A 50 25.51 -11.06 -2.83
CA GLY A 50 26.18 -11.64 -3.98
C GLY A 50 27.26 -12.65 -3.56
N LYS A 51 27.57 -13.64 -4.42
CA LYS A 51 28.63 -14.64 -4.14
C LYS A 51 30.02 -14.02 -3.90
N SER A 52 30.25 -12.78 -4.30
CA SER A 52 31.48 -11.99 -4.06
C SER A 52 31.34 -10.90 -2.98
N ASP A 53 30.14 -10.60 -2.50
CA ASP A 53 29.84 -9.44 -1.64
C ASP A 53 29.96 -9.77 -0.14
N ARG A 54 31.03 -10.48 0.26
CA ARG A 54 31.27 -10.74 1.69
C ARG A 54 31.70 -9.49 2.49
N ASP A 55 31.76 -8.30 1.87
CA ASP A 55 32.29 -7.11 2.55
C ASP A 55 31.69 -5.74 2.11
N THR A 56 30.57 -5.69 1.37
CA THR A 56 30.06 -4.41 0.79
C THR A 56 28.52 -4.25 0.75
N SER A 57 27.77 -4.83 1.69
CA SER A 57 26.32 -4.53 1.77
C SER A 57 26.10 -3.14 2.40
N SER A 58 26.18 -2.09 1.58
CA SER A 58 25.68 -0.78 1.99
C SER A 58 24.17 -0.90 2.30
N PRO A 59 23.69 -0.41 3.46
CA PRO A 59 22.26 -0.43 3.80
C PRO A 59 21.39 0.38 2.82
N ASP A 60 22.04 1.19 1.97
CA ASP A 60 21.40 2.07 0.98
C ASP A 60 21.28 1.42 -0.41
N ARG A 61 21.75 0.17 -0.55
CA ARG A 61 21.56 -0.65 -1.74
C ARG A 61 20.28 -1.46 -1.60
N VAL A 62 19.33 -1.26 -2.49
CA VAL A 62 17.95 -1.75 -2.37
C VAL A 62 17.54 -2.52 -3.62
N ASN A 63 16.85 -3.64 -3.46
CA ASN A 63 16.11 -4.29 -4.53
C ASN A 63 14.77 -3.60 -4.71
N VAL A 64 14.55 -3.02 -5.88
CA VAL A 64 13.30 -2.37 -6.28
C VAL A 64 12.56 -3.33 -7.20
N ALA A 65 11.29 -3.62 -6.91
CA ALA A 65 10.42 -4.40 -7.79
C ALA A 65 9.00 -3.81 -7.81
N VAL A 66 8.49 -3.47 -8.99
CA VAL A 66 7.15 -2.89 -9.15
C VAL A 66 6.39 -3.58 -10.28
N TRP A 67 5.17 -4.03 -9.98
CA TRP A 67 4.29 -4.58 -11.00
C TRP A 67 3.61 -3.44 -11.77
N ALA A 68 4.08 -3.22 -13.00
CA ALA A 68 3.63 -2.13 -13.87
C ALA A 68 3.33 -2.69 -15.27
N PRO A 69 2.27 -3.49 -15.42
CA PRO A 69 1.98 -4.20 -16.67
C PRO A 69 1.56 -3.26 -17.81
N GLY A 70 1.23 -2.00 -17.53
CA GLY A 70 0.93 -0.98 -18.54
C GLY A 70 2.17 -0.29 -19.12
N LEU A 71 3.35 -0.51 -18.53
CA LEU A 71 4.58 0.20 -18.88
C LEU A 71 5.60 -0.76 -19.51
N THR A 72 6.23 -0.32 -20.60
CA THR A 72 7.29 -1.08 -21.27
C THR A 72 8.65 -0.94 -20.59
N ARG A 73 8.89 0.21 -19.94
CA ARG A 73 10.05 0.49 -19.09
C ARG A 73 9.67 1.42 -17.95
N VAL A 74 10.23 1.15 -16.77
CA VAL A 74 9.99 1.94 -15.56
C VAL A 74 11.28 2.57 -15.05
N GLU A 75 11.17 3.82 -14.65
CA GLU A 75 12.17 4.53 -13.88
C GLU A 75 11.70 4.72 -12.44
N ILE A 76 12.62 4.55 -11.48
CA ILE A 76 12.43 5.05 -10.12
C ILE A 76 13.10 6.42 -10.01
N ALA A 77 12.31 7.43 -9.64
CA ALA A 77 12.80 8.73 -9.22
C ALA A 77 12.92 8.72 -7.69
N TYR A 78 14.03 9.18 -7.14
CA TYR A 78 14.25 9.19 -5.70
C TYR A 78 15.10 10.38 -5.24
N LYS A 79 14.86 10.81 -3.99
CA LYS A 79 15.56 11.91 -3.32
C LYS A 79 15.83 11.51 -1.87
N ALA A 80 17.09 11.16 -1.62
CA ALA A 80 17.58 10.90 -0.27
C ALA A 80 17.50 12.19 0.59
N PRO A 81 17.41 12.08 1.93
CA PRO A 81 17.36 13.25 2.80
C PRO A 81 18.56 14.19 2.57
N GLY A 82 18.27 15.45 2.23
CA GLY A 82 19.29 16.47 1.96
C GLY A 82 19.93 16.44 0.57
N ASP A 83 19.54 15.50 -0.29
CA ASP A 83 20.08 15.31 -1.64
C ASP A 83 19.18 15.92 -2.73
N SER A 84 19.64 15.90 -3.99
CA SER A 84 18.83 16.22 -5.17
C SER A 84 18.13 14.98 -5.74
N TRP A 85 17.07 15.18 -6.53
CA TRP A 85 16.42 14.10 -7.25
C TRP A 85 17.37 13.39 -8.21
N LYS A 86 17.29 12.07 -8.21
CA LYS A 86 17.98 11.15 -9.12
C LYS A 86 16.94 10.25 -9.77
N VAL A 87 17.25 9.77 -10.96
CA VAL A 87 16.44 8.79 -11.67
C VAL A 87 17.29 7.58 -12.03
N HIS A 88 16.71 6.39 -11.89
CA HIS A 88 17.32 5.12 -12.26
C HIS A 88 16.33 4.26 -13.05
N THR A 89 16.71 3.82 -14.25
CA THR A 89 15.90 2.90 -15.07
C THR A 89 16.02 1.48 -14.55
N LEU A 90 14.90 0.81 -14.27
CA LEU A 90 14.88 -0.59 -13.83
C LEU A 90 15.22 -1.49 -15.04
N PRO A 91 16.33 -2.27 -14.99
CA PRO A 91 16.87 -2.93 -16.17
C PRO A 91 16.15 -4.22 -16.56
N LYS A 92 15.31 -4.80 -15.70
CA LYS A 92 14.68 -6.10 -15.91
C LYS A 92 13.17 -6.01 -15.86
N LEU A 93 12.53 -6.83 -16.69
CA LEU A 93 11.09 -7.00 -16.77
C LEU A 93 10.76 -8.50 -16.82
N GLU A 94 10.08 -9.00 -15.79
CA GLU A 94 9.65 -10.39 -15.66
C GLU A 94 8.16 -10.42 -15.27
N ASP A 95 7.30 -11.02 -16.09
CA ASP A 95 5.86 -11.16 -15.85
C ASP A 95 5.13 -9.85 -15.45
N GLY A 96 5.50 -8.74 -16.11
CA GLY A 96 4.95 -7.41 -15.82
C GLY A 96 5.59 -6.69 -14.62
N VAL A 97 6.56 -7.31 -13.95
CA VAL A 97 7.33 -6.72 -12.86
C VAL A 97 8.62 -6.11 -13.37
N HIS A 98 8.79 -4.81 -13.18
CA HIS A 98 10.04 -4.10 -13.43
C HIS A 98 10.89 -4.14 -12.17
N HIS A 99 12.15 -4.53 -12.29
CA HIS A 99 13.02 -4.64 -11.11
C HIS A 99 14.51 -4.37 -11.39
N GLY A 100 15.22 -3.99 -10.32
CA GLY A 100 16.62 -3.58 -10.37
C GLY A 100 17.24 -3.40 -8.99
N ILE A 101 18.57 -3.32 -8.94
CA ILE A 101 19.28 -2.89 -7.73
C ILE A 101 19.58 -1.40 -7.86
N VAL A 102 19.20 -0.63 -6.85
CA VAL A 102 19.41 0.82 -6.79
C VAL A 102 20.20 1.16 -5.55
N ASP A 103 21.30 1.90 -5.73
CA ASP A 103 22.15 2.40 -4.66
C ASP A 103 21.73 3.82 -4.24
N GLY A 104 22.08 4.21 -3.01
CA GLY A 104 21.86 5.58 -2.52
C GLY A 104 20.41 5.86 -2.14
N LEU A 105 19.69 4.84 -1.67
CA LEU A 105 18.31 4.92 -1.19
C LEU A 105 18.25 4.77 0.34
N PRO A 106 18.92 5.55 1.22
CA PRO A 106 18.81 5.38 2.68
C PRO A 106 17.36 5.47 3.19
N LEU A 107 17.11 5.05 4.44
CA LEU A 107 15.81 5.23 5.09
C LEU A 107 15.38 6.71 5.07
N GLY A 108 14.08 6.97 4.92
CA GLY A 108 13.53 8.32 4.74
C GLY A 108 13.66 8.87 3.32
N THR A 109 14.24 8.12 2.38
CA THR A 109 14.29 8.53 0.97
C THR A 109 12.88 8.61 0.38
N ARG A 110 12.54 9.77 -0.20
CA ARG A 110 11.31 9.95 -0.99
C ARG A 110 11.51 9.37 -2.37
N TYR A 111 10.52 8.67 -2.90
CA TYR A 111 10.59 8.05 -4.22
C TYR A 111 9.22 7.89 -4.88
N GLY A 112 9.24 7.60 -6.18
CA GLY A 112 8.08 7.20 -6.96
C GLY A 112 8.52 6.67 -8.32
N PHE A 113 7.57 6.17 -9.09
CA PHE A 113 7.81 5.56 -10.40
C PHE A 113 7.31 6.46 -11.54
N ARG A 114 7.87 6.26 -12.72
CA ARG A 114 7.35 6.84 -13.97
C ARG A 114 7.71 5.99 -15.17
N ALA A 115 7.05 6.23 -16.29
CA ALA A 115 7.47 5.69 -17.57
C ALA A 115 8.85 6.25 -17.95
N ALA A 116 9.73 5.42 -18.49
CA ALA A 116 11.05 5.88 -18.94
C ALA A 116 10.93 6.82 -20.15
N VAL A 117 11.69 7.91 -20.15
CA VAL A 117 11.63 8.96 -21.20
C VAL A 117 12.45 8.59 -22.45
N HIS A 118 13.45 7.72 -22.32
CA HIS A 118 14.35 7.33 -23.41
C HIS A 118 14.45 5.82 -23.60
N GLU A 119 14.50 5.35 -24.85
CA GLU A 119 14.60 3.93 -25.18
C GLU A 119 15.98 3.32 -24.86
N ASP A 120 17.04 4.12 -24.74
CA ASP A 120 18.45 3.65 -24.71
C ASP A 120 19.27 4.08 -23.48
N THR A 121 18.64 4.50 -22.37
CA THR A 121 19.41 4.79 -21.15
C THR A 121 19.93 3.52 -20.49
N LEU A 122 21.25 3.47 -20.32
CA LEU A 122 21.93 2.50 -19.45
C LEU A 122 21.41 2.67 -18.00
N PRO A 123 21.45 1.61 -17.16
CA PRO A 123 20.97 1.62 -15.77
C PRO A 123 21.91 2.41 -14.85
N LEU A 124 22.16 3.66 -15.17
CA LEU A 124 22.97 4.60 -14.42
C LEU A 124 22.06 5.59 -13.73
N SER A 125 22.24 5.75 -12.43
CA SER A 125 21.58 6.82 -11.69
C SER A 125 22.10 8.16 -12.20
N VAL A 126 21.20 9.00 -12.72
CA VAL A 126 21.54 10.33 -13.27
C VAL A 126 20.78 11.43 -12.52
N PRO A 127 21.32 12.68 -12.50
CA PRO A 127 20.56 13.83 -12.04
C PRO A 127 19.23 13.95 -12.79
N ALA A 128 18.17 14.28 -12.06
CA ALA A 128 16.83 14.38 -12.60
C ALA A 128 16.28 15.82 -12.49
N PRO A 129 15.16 16.14 -13.19
CA PRO A 129 14.37 17.32 -12.88
C PRO A 129 14.01 17.39 -11.40
N ASP A 130 13.76 18.60 -10.90
CA ASP A 130 13.29 18.76 -9.53
C ASP A 130 11.80 18.40 -9.45
N PHE A 131 11.49 17.22 -8.92
CA PHE A 131 10.11 16.79 -8.71
C PHE A 131 9.46 17.47 -7.50
N ASP A 132 10.16 18.39 -6.81
CA ASP A 132 9.54 19.33 -5.88
C ASP A 132 9.21 20.68 -6.54
N ALA A 133 9.39 20.86 -7.85
CA ALA A 133 8.93 22.07 -8.54
C ALA A 133 7.39 22.18 -8.53
N ASP A 134 6.86 23.41 -8.55
CA ASP A 134 5.41 23.65 -8.48
C ASP A 134 4.66 23.16 -9.74
N ASP A 135 5.37 22.95 -10.85
CA ASP A 135 4.88 22.41 -12.12
C ASP A 135 5.33 20.95 -12.36
N ALA A 136 5.87 20.28 -11.35
CA ALA A 136 6.32 18.90 -11.47
C ALA A 136 5.15 17.94 -11.72
N GLU A 137 5.35 16.98 -12.61
CA GLU A 137 4.41 15.88 -12.82
C GLU A 137 4.38 14.96 -11.59
N GLN A 138 3.18 14.51 -11.23
CA GLN A 138 2.96 13.53 -10.17
C GLN A 138 3.70 12.22 -10.49
N LEU A 139 4.56 11.78 -9.57
CA LEU A 139 5.17 10.45 -9.64
C LEU A 139 4.14 9.38 -9.27
N LEU A 140 4.23 8.20 -9.87
CA LEU A 140 3.38 7.07 -9.49
C LEU A 140 3.83 6.55 -8.13
N LEU A 141 2.93 6.50 -7.15
CA LEU A 141 3.20 5.89 -5.86
C LEU A 141 3.51 4.41 -6.02
N ASP A 142 4.33 3.89 -5.12
CA ASP A 142 4.53 2.46 -4.98
C ASP A 142 3.26 1.83 -4.36
N PRO A 143 2.59 0.86 -5.02
CA PRO A 143 1.49 0.12 -4.41
C PRO A 143 1.85 -0.54 -3.07
N TYR A 144 3.14 -0.80 -2.84
CA TYR A 144 3.73 -1.37 -1.63
C TYR A 144 4.44 -0.33 -0.75
N GLY A 145 4.29 0.96 -1.07
CA GLY A 145 4.88 2.08 -0.33
C GLY A 145 4.34 2.15 1.10
N ARG A 146 5.23 2.05 2.09
CA ARG A 146 4.88 1.94 3.52
C ARG A 146 4.61 3.28 4.21
N ALA A 147 4.85 4.37 3.51
CA ALA A 147 4.48 5.71 3.93
C ALA A 147 4.37 6.62 2.72
N VAL A 148 3.56 7.66 2.85
CA VAL A 148 3.40 8.71 1.85
C VAL A 148 3.89 10.04 2.44
N HIS A 149 4.68 10.76 1.68
CA HIS A 149 4.98 12.16 1.92
C HIS A 149 4.16 13.01 0.95
N GLN A 150 3.40 13.95 1.52
CA GLN A 150 2.56 14.87 0.78
C GLN A 150 3.12 16.30 0.88
N ARG A 151 3.26 16.96 -0.27
CA ARG A 151 3.59 18.39 -0.38
C ARG A 151 2.61 19.04 -1.34
N GLY A 152 1.62 19.75 -0.79
CA GLY A 152 0.48 20.22 -1.59
C GLY A 152 -0.27 19.02 -2.16
N GLU A 153 -0.45 18.99 -3.48
CA GLU A 153 -1.06 17.87 -4.20
C GLU A 153 -0.05 16.77 -4.55
N LEU A 154 1.26 17.05 -4.46
CA LEU A 154 2.29 16.09 -4.86
C LEU A 154 2.48 15.01 -3.79
N LEU A 155 2.34 13.76 -4.21
CA LEU A 155 2.51 12.57 -3.37
C LEU A 155 3.77 11.80 -3.76
N THR A 156 4.53 11.34 -2.77
CA THR A 156 5.68 10.43 -2.98
C THR A 156 5.68 9.34 -1.94
N SER A 157 6.11 8.14 -2.32
CA SER A 157 6.37 7.07 -1.36
C SER A 157 7.64 7.36 -0.57
N VAL A 158 7.75 6.81 0.64
CA VAL A 158 8.95 6.96 1.48
C VAL A 158 9.52 5.60 1.84
N ARG A 159 10.84 5.43 1.72
CA ARG A 159 11.51 4.21 2.18
C ARG A 159 11.46 4.17 3.71
N MET A 160 10.83 3.13 4.24
CA MET A 160 10.63 2.94 5.68
C MET A 160 11.46 1.77 6.21
N ASP A 161 11.70 1.79 7.53
CA ASP A 161 12.15 0.63 8.31
C ASP A 161 10.94 -0.11 8.89
N SER A 162 11.15 -1.36 9.30
CA SER A 162 10.20 -2.16 10.06
C SER A 162 10.41 -2.04 11.59
N ALA A 163 11.61 -1.63 12.04
CA ALA A 163 11.96 -1.68 13.47
C ALA A 163 11.04 -0.84 14.36
N PHE A 164 10.51 -1.47 15.42
CA PHE A 164 9.78 -0.84 16.51
C PHE A 164 9.92 -1.72 17.77
N ASP A 165 10.08 -1.12 18.95
CA ASP A 165 10.19 -1.87 20.20
C ASP A 165 8.78 -2.24 20.73
N TRP A 166 8.31 -3.44 20.39
CA TRP A 166 7.06 -4.00 20.90
C TRP A 166 7.15 -4.51 22.36
N GLY A 167 8.34 -4.65 22.94
CA GLY A 167 8.51 -5.24 24.27
C GLY A 167 7.86 -6.63 24.36
N ASP A 168 7.01 -6.82 25.38
CA ASP A 168 6.30 -8.09 25.65
C ASP A 168 4.92 -8.17 24.98
N ASP A 169 4.61 -7.27 24.03
CA ASP A 169 3.32 -7.25 23.35
C ASP A 169 3.01 -8.57 22.63
N ARG A 170 1.75 -8.98 22.67
CA ARG A 170 1.28 -10.22 22.04
C ARG A 170 -0.19 -10.09 21.64
N PRO A 171 -0.62 -10.77 20.56
CA PRO A 171 -2.03 -10.80 20.16
C PRO A 171 -2.92 -11.26 21.32
N LEU A 172 -3.97 -10.48 21.60
CA LEU A 172 -4.85 -10.74 22.76
C LEU A 172 -5.76 -11.95 22.53
N ARG A 173 -6.27 -12.11 21.30
CA ARG A 173 -7.13 -13.23 20.88
C ARG A 173 -8.35 -13.41 21.78
N THR A 174 -9.02 -12.31 22.12
CA THR A 174 -10.30 -12.34 22.83
C THR A 174 -11.29 -13.20 22.03
N PRO A 175 -11.92 -14.23 22.62
CA PRO A 175 -12.86 -15.08 21.90
C PRO A 175 -14.05 -14.28 21.36
N TRP A 176 -14.54 -14.63 20.17
CA TRP A 176 -15.70 -13.96 19.54
C TRP A 176 -16.92 -13.82 20.46
N ARG A 177 -17.22 -14.86 21.26
CA ARG A 177 -18.35 -14.86 22.22
C ARG A 177 -18.20 -13.88 23.39
N GLU A 178 -16.98 -13.38 23.61
CA GLU A 178 -16.62 -12.42 24.66
C GLU A 178 -16.28 -11.05 24.04
N THR A 179 -16.39 -10.91 22.72
CA THR A 179 -16.01 -9.69 22.00
C THR A 179 -17.15 -8.66 22.03
N ILE A 180 -16.83 -7.43 22.44
CA ILE A 180 -17.67 -6.25 22.29
C ILE A 180 -16.88 -5.25 21.44
N VAL A 181 -17.36 -5.01 20.22
CA VAL A 181 -16.73 -4.08 19.25
C VAL A 181 -17.23 -2.65 19.50
N TYR A 182 -16.30 -1.71 19.51
CA TYR A 182 -16.58 -0.27 19.55
C TYR A 182 -16.01 0.40 18.30
N GLU A 183 -16.89 0.79 17.39
CA GLU A 183 -16.52 1.53 16.18
C GLU A 183 -16.17 2.98 16.53
N ALA A 184 -14.98 3.44 16.14
CA ALA A 184 -14.46 4.76 16.47
C ALA A 184 -13.70 5.39 15.32
N HIS A 185 -13.80 6.72 15.22
CA HIS A 185 -12.96 7.52 14.34
C HIS A 185 -11.79 8.08 15.15
N VAL A 186 -10.52 7.86 14.72
CA VAL A 186 -9.32 8.32 15.44
C VAL A 186 -9.40 9.80 15.85
N ARG A 187 -9.71 10.68 14.88
CA ARG A 187 -9.96 12.12 15.14
C ARG A 187 -11.14 12.34 16.10
N GLY A 188 -12.35 11.98 15.70
CA GLY A 188 -13.57 12.29 16.45
C GLY A 188 -13.61 11.77 17.87
N GLN A 189 -12.98 10.62 18.14
CA GLN A 189 -13.05 9.96 19.44
C GLN A 189 -12.48 10.82 20.57
N SER A 190 -11.39 11.55 20.30
CA SER A 190 -10.66 12.31 21.31
C SER A 190 -10.64 13.83 21.06
N MET A 191 -11.13 14.31 19.91
CA MET A 191 -11.00 15.71 19.49
C MET A 191 -11.52 16.74 20.52
N LEU A 192 -12.60 16.42 21.22
CA LEU A 192 -13.24 17.31 22.20
C LEU A 192 -13.14 16.80 23.65
N HIS A 193 -12.31 15.78 23.90
CA HIS A 193 -12.22 15.20 25.24
C HIS A 193 -11.47 16.14 26.20
N PRO A 194 -12.09 16.60 27.31
CA PRO A 194 -11.50 17.63 28.17
C PRO A 194 -10.21 17.16 28.86
N ASP A 195 -10.15 15.90 29.27
CA ASP A 195 -9.01 15.34 30.01
C ASP A 195 -7.82 14.91 29.13
N ILE A 196 -7.93 15.08 27.80
CA ILE A 196 -6.83 14.82 26.87
C ILE A 196 -6.16 16.16 26.56
N PRO A 197 -4.83 16.29 26.72
CA PRO A 197 -4.09 17.48 26.33
C PRO A 197 -4.37 17.86 24.88
N GLU A 198 -4.56 19.16 24.60
CA GLU A 198 -4.99 19.67 23.29
C GLU A 198 -4.13 19.16 22.12
N HIS A 199 -2.81 19.08 22.31
CA HIS A 199 -1.87 18.62 21.28
C HIS A 199 -1.95 17.11 20.96
N LEU A 200 -2.67 16.32 21.76
CA LEU A 200 -2.92 14.88 21.54
C LEU A 200 -4.35 14.62 21.05
N ARG A 201 -5.23 15.62 21.07
CA ARG A 201 -6.64 15.43 20.71
C ARG A 201 -6.78 15.11 19.23
N GLY A 202 -7.59 14.08 18.95
CA GLY A 202 -7.83 13.60 17.61
C GLY A 202 -6.64 12.93 16.93
N THR A 203 -5.68 12.43 17.71
CA THR A 203 -4.52 11.72 17.17
C THR A 203 -4.47 10.25 17.60
N TYR A 204 -3.58 9.45 17.01
CA TYR A 204 -3.28 8.10 17.47
C TYR A 204 -2.88 8.09 18.96
N ALA A 205 -2.02 9.02 19.38
CA ALA A 205 -1.67 9.18 20.79
C ALA A 205 -2.90 9.53 21.67
N GLY A 206 -3.81 10.37 21.17
CA GLY A 206 -5.07 10.69 21.86
C GLY A 206 -5.98 9.48 22.03
N MET A 207 -6.07 8.62 21.01
CA MET A 207 -6.88 7.41 21.00
C MET A 207 -6.46 6.40 22.10
N ALA A 208 -5.17 6.32 22.40
CA ALA A 208 -4.61 5.47 23.46
C ALA A 208 -4.26 6.24 24.74
N HIS A 209 -4.70 7.50 24.89
CA HIS A 209 -4.48 8.25 26.11
C HIS A 209 -5.16 7.57 27.32
N PRO A 210 -4.62 7.62 28.55
CA PRO A 210 -5.21 6.95 29.72
C PRO A 210 -6.70 7.25 29.94
N ALA A 211 -7.15 8.48 29.68
CA ALA A 211 -8.56 8.86 29.76
C ALA A 211 -9.45 8.08 28.77
N MET A 212 -8.95 7.80 27.55
CA MET A 212 -9.68 6.98 26.58
C MET A 212 -9.70 5.51 26.98
N ILE A 213 -8.57 4.99 27.47
CA ILE A 213 -8.48 3.60 27.95
C ILE A 213 -9.45 3.38 29.13
N GLU A 214 -9.50 4.31 30.09
CA GLU A 214 -10.47 4.29 31.19
C GLU A 214 -11.91 4.29 30.66
N HIS A 215 -12.20 5.14 29.67
CA HIS A 215 -13.51 5.17 29.03
C HIS A 215 -13.88 3.81 28.42
N PHE A 216 -13.01 3.20 27.62
CA PHE A 216 -13.28 1.90 26.99
C PHE A 216 -13.50 0.79 28.04
N HIS A 217 -12.69 0.77 29.10
CA HIS A 217 -12.90 -0.15 30.22
C HIS A 217 -14.23 0.07 30.94
N SER A 218 -14.61 1.32 31.19
CA SER A 218 -15.87 1.63 31.87
C SER A 218 -17.10 1.14 31.10
N LEU A 219 -17.02 1.14 29.76
CA LEU A 219 -18.04 0.58 28.88
C LEU A 219 -18.00 -0.95 28.78
N GLY A 220 -16.88 -1.59 29.14
CA GLY A 220 -16.66 -3.02 28.98
C GLY A 220 -16.32 -3.45 27.56
N VAL A 221 -15.84 -2.53 26.72
CA VAL A 221 -15.41 -2.82 25.35
C VAL A 221 -14.16 -3.69 25.37
N THR A 222 -14.04 -4.62 24.43
CA THR A 222 -12.88 -5.51 24.30
C THR A 222 -12.11 -5.32 23.01
N ALA A 223 -12.72 -4.69 22.00
CA ALA A 223 -12.09 -4.42 20.72
C ALA A 223 -12.55 -3.07 20.20
N VAL A 224 -11.62 -2.25 19.72
CA VAL A 224 -11.92 -1.02 19.00
C VAL A 224 -11.78 -1.28 17.51
N GLN A 225 -12.83 -1.00 16.74
CA GLN A 225 -12.79 -0.97 15.28
C GLN A 225 -12.54 0.48 14.83
N LEU A 226 -11.36 0.74 14.28
CA LEU A 226 -11.03 2.05 13.74
C LEU A 226 -11.60 2.21 12.34
N LEU A 227 -12.29 3.32 12.08
CA LEU A 227 -12.53 3.78 10.71
C LEU A 227 -11.21 3.87 9.91
N PRO A 228 -11.26 3.90 8.57
CA PRO A 228 -10.09 3.73 7.71
C PRO A 228 -8.86 4.56 8.13
N ILE A 229 -7.74 3.85 8.30
CA ILE A 229 -6.44 4.46 8.63
C ILE A 229 -5.41 4.34 7.51
N HIS A 230 -5.72 3.63 6.41
CA HIS A 230 -4.87 3.68 5.23
C HIS A 230 -4.76 5.12 4.75
N PHE A 231 -3.62 5.49 4.17
CA PHE A 231 -3.44 6.82 3.62
C PHE A 231 -4.48 7.06 2.52
N HIS A 232 -5.37 8.01 2.79
CA HIS A 232 -6.43 8.47 1.90
C HIS A 232 -6.19 9.93 1.50
N ILE A 233 -6.92 10.39 0.49
CA ILE A 233 -6.96 11.79 0.07
C ILE A 233 -8.40 12.25 -0.06
N ASP A 234 -8.60 13.56 0.01
CA ASP A 234 -9.90 14.17 -0.26
C ASP A 234 -10.26 14.04 -1.74
N GLU A 235 -11.48 13.60 -2.05
CA GLU A 235 -11.99 13.56 -3.41
C GLU A 235 -12.03 14.97 -4.02
N GLN A 236 -11.72 15.07 -5.32
CA GLN A 236 -11.65 16.36 -6.03
C GLN A 236 -12.91 17.23 -5.83
N HIS A 237 -14.10 16.61 -5.81
CA HIS A 237 -15.35 17.33 -5.58
C HIS A 237 -15.48 17.95 -4.18
N LEU A 238 -14.84 17.37 -3.15
CA LEU A 238 -14.84 17.90 -1.79
C LEU A 238 -13.87 19.07 -1.72
N GLN A 239 -12.69 18.92 -2.33
CA GLN A 239 -11.71 20.00 -2.43
C GLN A 239 -12.30 21.24 -3.12
N TYR A 240 -13.03 21.06 -4.23
CA TYR A 240 -13.76 22.17 -4.89
C TYR A 240 -14.80 22.85 -4.00
N LEU A 241 -15.38 22.12 -3.05
CA LEU A 241 -16.35 22.65 -2.09
C LEU A 241 -15.70 23.18 -0.81
N GLY A 242 -14.37 23.10 -0.66
CA GLY A 242 -13.66 23.44 0.57
C GLY A 242 -13.98 22.48 1.73
N LEU A 243 -14.33 21.24 1.41
CA LEU A 243 -14.61 20.15 2.35
C LEU A 243 -13.48 19.13 2.35
N THR A 244 -13.47 18.27 3.36
CA THR A 244 -12.49 17.19 3.52
C THR A 244 -13.20 15.85 3.68
N ASN A 245 -12.56 14.77 3.26
CA ASN A 245 -13.00 13.41 3.54
C ASN A 245 -12.72 13.07 4.99
N TYR A 246 -13.76 13.20 5.81
CA TYR A 246 -13.62 12.91 7.23
C TYR A 246 -13.42 11.41 7.47
N TRP A 247 -14.24 10.53 6.86
CA TRP A 247 -14.21 9.11 7.20
C TRP A 247 -12.98 8.35 6.66
N GLY A 248 -12.43 8.79 5.53
CA GLY A 248 -11.24 8.18 4.94
C GLY A 248 -11.46 6.97 4.03
N TYR A 249 -12.71 6.70 3.62
CA TYR A 249 -13.04 5.64 2.65
C TYR A 249 -12.67 6.04 1.22
N ASN A 250 -11.41 6.42 1.00
CA ASN A 250 -10.88 6.83 -0.30
C ASN A 250 -9.36 6.57 -0.35
N THR A 251 -8.98 5.30 -0.24
CA THR A 251 -7.56 4.91 -0.01
C THR A 251 -6.69 5.15 -1.25
N ALA A 252 -5.54 5.78 -1.06
CA ALA A 252 -4.50 5.99 -2.06
C ALA A 252 -3.26 5.10 -1.86
N ALA A 253 -2.95 4.68 -0.62
CA ALA A 253 -1.85 3.73 -0.35
C ALA A 253 -2.19 2.73 0.76
N PHE A 254 -2.17 1.43 0.44
CA PHE A 254 -2.63 0.35 1.33
C PHE A 254 -1.68 0.01 2.48
N PHE A 255 -0.41 0.42 2.41
CA PHE A 255 0.61 0.06 3.41
C PHE A 255 1.04 1.26 4.27
N ALA A 256 0.46 2.43 4.03
CA ALA A 256 0.80 3.67 4.72
C ALA A 256 -0.32 4.04 5.70
N PRO A 257 -0.03 4.31 6.99
CA PRO A 257 -1.00 4.95 7.86
C PRO A 257 -1.22 6.41 7.43
N HIS A 258 -2.43 6.92 7.64
CA HIS A 258 -2.78 8.29 7.32
C HIS A 258 -2.08 9.28 8.27
N SER A 259 -1.21 10.12 7.72
CA SER A 259 -0.32 11.00 8.48
C SER A 259 -1.04 12.00 9.38
N ASP A 260 -2.20 12.48 8.95
CA ASP A 260 -2.91 13.58 9.62
C ASP A 260 -3.58 13.13 10.92
N TYR A 261 -3.61 11.81 11.17
CA TYR A 261 -4.05 11.23 12.43
C TYR A 261 -2.92 11.12 13.46
N ALA A 262 -1.66 11.42 13.12
CA ALA A 262 -0.59 11.51 14.11
C ALA A 262 -0.52 12.92 14.73
N THR A 263 0.15 13.06 15.88
CA THR A 263 0.44 14.38 16.45
C THR A 263 1.24 15.25 15.49
N GLN A 264 1.09 16.58 15.62
CA GLN A 264 1.89 17.51 14.84
C GLN A 264 3.40 17.30 15.05
N ALA A 265 3.81 16.93 16.26
CA ALA A 265 5.20 16.61 16.56
C ALA A 265 5.70 15.37 15.78
N ALA A 266 4.90 14.31 15.71
CA ALA A 266 5.22 13.12 14.92
C ALA A 266 5.27 13.43 13.41
N GLN A 267 4.29 14.18 12.89
CA GLN A 267 4.27 14.61 11.49
C GLN A 267 5.54 15.41 11.13
N GLN A 268 5.97 16.33 11.99
CA GLN A 268 7.19 17.14 11.80
C GLN A 268 8.48 16.31 11.90
N ALA A 269 8.51 15.31 12.80
CA ALA A 269 9.64 14.38 12.91
C ALA A 269 9.74 13.41 11.72
N GLY A 270 8.66 13.27 10.96
CA GLY A 270 8.62 12.57 9.69
C GLY A 270 7.90 11.21 9.76
N PRO A 271 7.81 10.49 8.64
CA PRO A 271 6.96 9.31 8.50
C PRO A 271 7.24 8.18 9.50
N HIS A 272 8.48 8.03 9.97
CA HIS A 272 8.82 7.04 10.99
C HIS A 272 8.12 7.33 12.32
N ALA A 273 8.16 8.60 12.77
CA ALA A 273 7.49 9.00 14.00
C ALA A 273 5.96 8.84 13.92
N VAL A 274 5.37 9.02 12.73
CA VAL A 274 3.95 8.74 12.47
C VAL A 274 3.64 7.25 12.67
N GLN A 275 4.44 6.35 12.09
CA GLN A 275 4.27 4.90 12.29
C GLN A 275 4.49 4.52 13.76
N ASP A 276 5.51 5.06 14.41
CA ASP A 276 5.82 4.81 15.82
C ASP A 276 4.67 5.24 16.73
N GLU A 277 4.02 6.37 16.45
CA GLU A 277 2.85 6.82 17.22
C GLU A 277 1.67 5.86 17.06
N PHE A 278 1.41 5.37 15.84
CA PHE A 278 0.34 4.40 15.59
C PHE A 278 0.65 3.03 16.21
N LYS A 279 1.87 2.50 16.06
CA LYS A 279 2.31 1.26 16.73
C LYS A 279 2.26 1.43 18.27
N GLY A 280 2.63 2.61 18.77
CA GLY A 280 2.53 2.97 20.19
C GLY A 280 1.08 2.97 20.69
N MET A 281 0.13 3.48 19.92
CA MET A 281 -1.29 3.41 20.22
C MET A 281 -1.75 1.95 20.35
N VAL A 282 -1.42 1.10 19.37
CA VAL A 282 -1.78 -0.34 19.41
C VAL A 282 -1.17 -1.00 20.66
N LYS A 283 0.13 -0.81 20.91
CA LYS A 283 0.84 -1.36 22.07
C LYS A 283 0.18 -0.96 23.41
N LEU A 284 -0.26 0.29 23.53
CA LEU A 284 -0.94 0.78 24.74
C LEU A 284 -2.34 0.20 24.91
N LEU A 285 -3.10 0.06 23.82
CA LEU A 285 -4.42 -0.59 23.84
C LEU A 285 -4.29 -2.09 24.19
N HIS A 286 -3.30 -2.78 23.65
CA HIS A 286 -3.00 -4.17 23.99
C HIS A 286 -2.59 -4.34 25.45
N ALA A 287 -1.76 -3.45 25.98
CA ALA A 287 -1.41 -3.46 27.40
C ALA A 287 -2.64 -3.30 28.31
N ALA A 288 -3.69 -2.64 27.82
CA ALA A 288 -4.99 -2.52 28.47
C ALA A 288 -5.94 -3.70 28.15
N GLY A 289 -5.54 -4.68 27.34
CA GLY A 289 -6.40 -5.81 26.97
C GLY A 289 -7.50 -5.46 25.98
N ILE A 290 -7.30 -4.42 25.16
CA ILE A 290 -8.22 -3.98 24.11
C ILE A 290 -7.62 -4.33 22.75
N GLU A 291 -8.34 -5.11 21.96
CA GLU A 291 -7.96 -5.46 20.58
C GLU A 291 -8.15 -4.28 19.62
N VAL A 292 -7.36 -4.26 18.55
CA VAL A 292 -7.49 -3.26 17.47
C VAL A 292 -7.91 -3.95 16.17
N ILE A 293 -9.05 -3.52 15.63
CA ILE A 293 -9.59 -3.96 14.34
C ILE A 293 -9.52 -2.79 13.37
N LEU A 294 -9.02 -3.02 12.15
CA LEU A 294 -9.00 -1.98 11.12
C LEU A 294 -10.16 -2.12 10.15
N ASP A 295 -10.85 -1.02 9.89
CA ASP A 295 -11.71 -0.89 8.72
C ASP A 295 -10.84 -0.71 7.47
N VAL A 296 -10.96 -1.63 6.51
CA VAL A 296 -10.09 -1.71 5.34
C VAL A 296 -10.89 -1.61 4.04
N VAL A 297 -10.40 -0.73 3.17
CA VAL A 297 -10.99 -0.45 1.85
C VAL A 297 -10.03 -0.96 0.79
N TYR A 298 -10.32 -2.15 0.25
CA TYR A 298 -9.60 -2.70 -0.91
C TYR A 298 -10.48 -2.77 -2.16
N ASN A 299 -11.76 -2.41 -2.06
CA ASN A 299 -12.72 -2.57 -3.16
C ASN A 299 -12.53 -1.49 -4.25
N HIS A 300 -12.13 -0.27 -3.89
CA HIS A 300 -11.83 0.85 -4.80
C HIS A 300 -10.59 1.63 -4.33
N THR A 301 -10.21 2.67 -5.08
CA THR A 301 -9.07 3.54 -4.80
C THR A 301 -9.41 5.02 -5.03
N ALA A 302 -8.56 5.90 -4.50
CA ALA A 302 -8.65 7.35 -4.67
C ALA A 302 -8.47 7.88 -6.10
N GLU A 303 -8.06 7.04 -7.06
CA GLU A 303 -7.94 7.45 -8.47
C GLU A 303 -9.31 7.62 -9.16
N GLY A 304 -10.42 7.33 -8.47
CA GLY A 304 -11.79 7.59 -8.92
C GLY A 304 -12.14 6.98 -10.29
N GLY A 305 -13.15 7.54 -10.96
CA GLY A 305 -13.56 7.12 -12.31
C GLY A 305 -12.61 7.60 -13.41
N PRO A 306 -13.01 7.51 -14.69
CA PRO A 306 -12.17 7.86 -15.85
C PRO A 306 -11.55 9.27 -15.81
N ASP A 307 -12.21 10.23 -15.15
CA ASP A 307 -11.77 11.62 -15.05
C ASP A 307 -10.91 11.89 -13.80
N GLY A 308 -10.57 10.87 -13.02
CA GLY A 308 -9.78 11.03 -11.80
C GLY A 308 -8.29 11.19 -12.06
N ASP A 309 -7.56 11.52 -10.99
CA ASP A 309 -6.11 11.72 -11.07
C ASP A 309 -5.35 10.40 -11.21
N THR A 310 -4.18 10.47 -11.85
CA THR A 310 -3.25 9.35 -11.96
C THR A 310 -2.20 9.45 -10.85
N LEU A 311 -2.37 8.65 -9.80
CA LEU A 311 -1.56 8.64 -8.59
C LEU A 311 -0.69 7.39 -8.48
N SER A 312 -1.18 6.24 -8.95
CA SER A 312 -0.52 4.93 -8.78
C SER A 312 -0.99 3.91 -9.81
N PHE A 313 -2.06 3.16 -9.50
CA PHE A 313 -2.49 1.96 -10.20
C PHE A 313 -2.85 2.22 -11.66
N ARG A 314 -3.54 3.35 -11.93
CA ARG A 314 -3.89 3.79 -13.28
C ARG A 314 -2.63 3.92 -14.15
N GLY A 315 -1.63 4.65 -13.66
CA GLY A 315 -0.39 4.88 -14.41
C GLY A 315 0.50 3.65 -14.52
N LEU A 316 0.45 2.73 -13.55
CA LEU A 316 1.24 1.49 -13.57
C LEU A 316 0.62 0.43 -14.49
N GLY A 317 -0.70 0.39 -14.63
CA GLY A 317 -1.36 -0.63 -15.43
C GLY A 317 -2.87 -0.69 -15.23
N GLU A 318 -3.56 0.42 -15.50
CA GLU A 318 -5.02 0.58 -15.36
C GLU A 318 -5.85 -0.64 -15.76
N GLN A 319 -5.58 -1.20 -16.94
CA GLN A 319 -6.34 -2.32 -17.53
C GLN A 319 -6.23 -3.64 -16.75
N ARG A 320 -5.24 -3.77 -15.87
CA ARG A 320 -5.04 -4.95 -15.02
C ARG A 320 -5.44 -4.70 -13.58
N TYR A 321 -5.18 -3.51 -13.04
CA TYR A 321 -5.56 -3.14 -11.68
C TYR A 321 -7.07 -2.90 -11.53
N TYR A 322 -7.74 -2.33 -12.53
CA TYR A 322 -9.18 -2.00 -12.47
C TYR A 322 -10.03 -2.88 -13.38
N ARG A 323 -11.28 -3.07 -12.96
CA ARG A 323 -12.27 -3.79 -13.76
C ARG A 323 -12.79 -2.90 -14.88
N HIS A 324 -12.82 -3.47 -16.08
CA HIS A 324 -13.40 -2.83 -17.27
C HIS A 324 -14.42 -3.76 -17.92
N ASP A 325 -15.42 -3.18 -18.58
CA ASP A 325 -16.33 -3.91 -19.45
C ASP A 325 -15.69 -4.19 -20.81
N ALA A 326 -16.42 -4.91 -21.69
CA ALA A 326 -15.93 -5.25 -23.02
C ALA A 326 -15.65 -4.03 -23.94
N HIS A 327 -16.07 -2.82 -23.54
CA HIS A 327 -15.84 -1.57 -24.25
C HIS A 327 -14.75 -0.71 -23.59
N GLY A 328 -14.06 -1.23 -22.57
CA GLY A 328 -13.01 -0.51 -21.86
C GLY A 328 -13.54 0.55 -20.88
N ARG A 329 -14.81 0.52 -20.51
CA ARG A 329 -15.37 1.40 -19.48
C ARG A 329 -15.20 0.78 -18.11
N TYR A 330 -14.92 1.61 -17.10
CA TYR A 330 -14.86 1.16 -15.72
C TYR A 330 -16.15 0.43 -15.31
N LEU A 331 -15.99 -0.74 -14.70
CA LEU A 331 -17.07 -1.43 -14.00
C LEU A 331 -17.02 -1.00 -12.54
N ASP A 332 -18.06 -0.31 -12.09
CA ASP A 332 -18.15 0.22 -10.74
C ASP A 332 -19.19 -0.55 -9.92
N THR A 333 -18.71 -1.43 -9.03
CA THR A 333 -19.55 -2.14 -8.05
C THR A 333 -19.47 -1.51 -6.66
N THR A 334 -18.72 -0.42 -6.52
CA THR A 334 -18.46 0.27 -5.24
C THR A 334 -19.24 1.59 -5.14
N GLY A 335 -19.61 2.18 -6.27
CA GLY A 335 -20.21 3.50 -6.37
C GLY A 335 -19.20 4.64 -6.26
N CYS A 336 -17.90 4.32 -6.25
CA CYS A 336 -16.79 5.26 -6.03
C CYS A 336 -16.01 5.58 -7.32
N GLY A 337 -16.55 5.19 -8.49
CA GLY A 337 -16.01 5.46 -9.82
C GLY A 337 -15.10 4.35 -10.37
N ASN A 338 -14.45 3.57 -9.50
CA ASN A 338 -13.65 2.41 -9.91
C ASN A 338 -13.88 1.18 -9.01
N THR A 339 -13.44 0.03 -9.52
CA THR A 339 -13.40 -1.24 -8.79
C THR A 339 -12.05 -1.91 -9.03
N LEU A 340 -11.33 -2.26 -7.97
CA LEU A 340 -10.12 -3.07 -8.08
C LEU A 340 -10.44 -4.48 -8.59
N ASN A 341 -9.61 -4.98 -9.50
CA ASN A 341 -9.85 -6.23 -10.20
C ASN A 341 -9.37 -7.44 -9.39
N PHE A 342 -10.18 -7.89 -8.44
CA PHE A 342 -9.87 -9.10 -7.66
C PHE A 342 -9.87 -10.41 -8.47
N ALA A 343 -10.25 -10.40 -9.75
CA ALA A 343 -10.02 -11.54 -10.64
C ALA A 343 -8.55 -11.63 -11.12
N GLU A 344 -7.75 -10.58 -10.94
CA GLU A 344 -6.31 -10.55 -11.20
C GLU A 344 -5.52 -11.06 -9.98
N PRO A 345 -4.76 -12.16 -10.11
CA PRO A 345 -3.99 -12.71 -8.99
C PRO A 345 -3.05 -11.72 -8.31
N ARG A 346 -2.44 -10.78 -9.05
CA ARG A 346 -1.55 -9.76 -8.48
C ARG A 346 -2.28 -8.73 -7.61
N VAL A 347 -3.54 -8.44 -7.89
CA VAL A 347 -4.38 -7.58 -7.03
C VAL A 347 -4.78 -8.33 -5.76
N VAL A 348 -5.02 -9.64 -5.86
CA VAL A 348 -5.22 -10.51 -4.69
C VAL A 348 -3.95 -10.58 -3.83
N ASP A 349 -2.77 -10.75 -4.45
CA ASP A 349 -1.47 -10.72 -3.74
C ASP A 349 -1.32 -9.43 -2.93
N LEU A 350 -1.58 -8.28 -3.56
CA LEU A 350 -1.49 -6.96 -2.94
C LEU A 350 -2.32 -6.86 -1.65
N ALA A 351 -3.59 -7.27 -1.70
CA ALA A 351 -4.47 -7.23 -0.54
C ALA A 351 -4.02 -8.20 0.57
N ILE A 352 -3.62 -9.42 0.20
CA ILE A 352 -3.12 -10.43 1.16
C ILE A 352 -1.84 -9.93 1.85
N GLU A 353 -0.90 -9.37 1.09
CA GLU A 353 0.36 -8.87 1.63
C GLU A 353 0.15 -7.61 2.49
N SER A 354 -0.81 -6.75 2.14
CA SER A 354 -1.19 -5.61 2.98
C SER A 354 -1.82 -6.05 4.30
N LEU A 355 -2.79 -6.98 4.27
CA LEU A 355 -3.39 -7.56 5.49
C LEU A 355 -2.33 -8.20 6.39
N ARG A 356 -1.42 -8.99 5.81
CA ARG A 356 -0.30 -9.59 6.53
C ARG A 356 0.60 -8.52 7.15
N TYR A 357 0.94 -7.48 6.40
CA TYR A 357 1.75 -6.37 6.88
C TYR A 357 1.12 -5.70 8.11
N TRP A 358 -0.17 -5.36 8.05
CA TRP A 358 -0.87 -4.78 9.21
C TRP A 358 -0.91 -5.74 10.42
N ALA A 359 -1.11 -7.03 10.20
CA ALA A 359 -1.12 -8.01 11.28
C ALA A 359 0.26 -8.27 11.90
N GLU A 360 1.32 -8.35 11.09
CA GLU A 360 2.68 -8.69 11.55
C GLU A 360 3.47 -7.46 12.05
N GLU A 361 3.39 -6.33 11.34
CA GLU A 361 4.21 -5.15 11.62
C GLU A 361 3.54 -4.15 12.57
N PHE A 362 2.19 -4.15 12.58
CA PHE A 362 1.36 -3.27 13.42
C PHE A 362 0.55 -4.03 14.47
N HIS A 363 0.68 -5.35 14.55
CA HIS A 363 0.01 -6.21 15.51
C HIS A 363 -1.53 -6.09 15.49
N ILE A 364 -2.13 -5.76 14.34
CA ILE A 364 -3.58 -5.64 14.21
C ILE A 364 -4.27 -7.00 14.44
N ASP A 365 -5.30 -7.02 15.28
CA ASP A 365 -6.01 -8.25 15.69
C ASP A 365 -7.09 -8.69 14.69
N GLY A 366 -7.53 -7.79 13.81
CA GLY A 366 -8.59 -8.08 12.84
C GLY A 366 -8.88 -6.98 11.85
N PHE A 367 -9.76 -7.31 10.91
CA PHE A 367 -10.13 -6.46 9.79
C PHE A 367 -11.65 -6.48 9.59
N ARG A 368 -12.24 -5.30 9.43
CA ARG A 368 -13.58 -5.13 8.86
C ARG A 368 -13.43 -4.67 7.42
N PHE A 369 -13.99 -5.45 6.50
CA PHE A 369 -13.86 -5.22 5.07
C PHE A 369 -15.04 -4.41 4.56
N ASP A 370 -14.75 -3.21 4.09
CA ASP A 370 -15.69 -2.35 3.39
C ASP A 370 -16.10 -2.97 2.05
N LEU A 371 -17.41 -2.93 1.75
CA LEU A 371 -18.02 -3.51 0.55
C LEU A 371 -17.42 -4.87 0.16
N ALA A 372 -17.33 -5.80 1.13
CA ALA A 372 -16.51 -7.01 1.05
C ALA A 372 -16.84 -7.90 -0.16
N VAL A 373 -18.08 -7.83 -0.67
CA VAL A 373 -18.54 -8.59 -1.84
C VAL A 373 -17.73 -8.27 -3.09
N THR A 374 -17.29 -7.02 -3.25
CA THR A 374 -16.50 -6.60 -4.40
C THR A 374 -15.16 -7.34 -4.49
N LEU A 375 -14.51 -7.65 -3.35
CA LEU A 375 -13.24 -8.39 -3.29
C LEU A 375 -13.40 -9.87 -3.71
N CYS A 376 -14.64 -10.34 -3.78
CA CYS A 376 -14.98 -11.71 -4.14
C CYS A 376 -15.67 -11.81 -5.51
N ARG A 377 -15.61 -10.75 -6.33
CA ARG A 377 -16.14 -10.77 -7.69
C ARG A 377 -15.18 -11.44 -8.67
N ASN A 378 -15.59 -12.58 -9.21
CA ASN A 378 -14.81 -13.35 -10.19
C ASN A 378 -14.68 -12.63 -11.56
N ALA A 379 -14.08 -13.26 -12.57
CA ALA A 379 -13.92 -12.66 -13.90
C ALA A 379 -15.26 -12.27 -14.58
N GLY A 380 -16.34 -12.99 -14.29
CA GLY A 380 -17.70 -12.69 -14.75
C GLY A 380 -18.40 -11.56 -13.98
N ASN A 381 -17.71 -10.94 -13.02
CA ASN A 381 -18.24 -9.91 -12.12
C ASN A 381 -19.35 -10.42 -11.19
N GLU A 382 -19.32 -11.71 -10.85
CA GLU A 382 -20.27 -12.33 -9.93
C GLU A 382 -19.58 -12.65 -8.60
N PHE A 383 -20.31 -12.52 -7.49
CA PHE A 383 -19.81 -12.97 -6.19
C PHE A 383 -19.57 -14.49 -6.22
N ASP A 384 -18.36 -14.88 -5.84
CA ASP A 384 -17.95 -16.28 -5.73
C ASP A 384 -17.61 -16.59 -4.25
N PRO A 385 -18.39 -17.44 -3.55
CA PRO A 385 -18.08 -17.81 -2.17
C PRO A 385 -16.78 -18.65 -2.05
N GLU A 386 -16.28 -19.16 -3.18
CA GLU A 386 -15.06 -19.95 -3.31
C GLU A 386 -13.92 -19.17 -3.97
N HIS A 387 -14.04 -17.82 -4.00
CA HIS A 387 -13.10 -16.92 -4.65
C HIS A 387 -11.66 -17.12 -4.13
N PRO A 388 -10.63 -17.04 -4.99
CA PRO A 388 -9.23 -17.22 -4.59
C PRO A 388 -8.79 -16.32 -3.41
N PHE A 389 -9.32 -15.10 -3.31
CA PHE A 389 -9.07 -14.22 -2.17
C PHE A 389 -9.48 -14.85 -0.83
N LEU A 390 -10.69 -15.40 -0.74
CA LEU A 390 -11.21 -16.04 0.47
C LEU A 390 -10.40 -17.28 0.85
N LYS A 391 -10.03 -18.10 -0.15
CA LYS A 391 -9.19 -19.28 0.05
C LYS A 391 -7.81 -18.93 0.57
N ARG A 392 -7.18 -17.91 -0.01
CA ARG A 392 -5.85 -17.46 0.43
C ARG A 392 -5.88 -16.90 1.84
N ILE A 393 -6.92 -16.15 2.22
CA ILE A 393 -7.09 -15.73 3.62
C ILE A 393 -7.20 -16.93 4.56
N ALA A 394 -7.96 -17.96 4.19
CA ALA A 394 -8.12 -19.16 5.02
C ALA A 394 -6.83 -19.99 5.13
N GLU A 395 -6.00 -20.01 4.08
CA GLU A 395 -4.73 -20.74 4.04
C GLU A 395 -3.56 -19.95 4.65
N ASP A 396 -3.69 -18.62 4.74
CA ASP A 396 -2.65 -17.74 5.26
C ASP A 396 -2.39 -18.01 6.75
N PRO A 397 -1.15 -18.35 7.17
CA PRO A 397 -0.87 -18.74 8.55
C PRO A 397 -0.99 -17.60 9.58
N VAL A 398 -1.11 -16.34 9.12
CA VAL A 398 -1.28 -15.16 9.96
C VAL A 398 -2.72 -14.66 9.89
N ILE A 399 -3.20 -14.35 8.69
CA ILE A 399 -4.50 -13.71 8.50
C ILE A 399 -5.63 -14.62 9.00
N SER A 400 -5.54 -15.94 8.79
CA SER A 400 -6.53 -16.92 9.26
C SER A 400 -6.73 -16.95 10.79
N LYS A 401 -5.83 -16.33 11.56
CA LYS A 401 -5.91 -16.25 13.03
C LYS A 401 -6.44 -14.91 13.53
N THR A 402 -6.66 -13.95 12.64
CA THR A 402 -7.22 -12.62 12.96
C THR A 402 -8.75 -12.66 12.93
N LYS A 403 -9.40 -11.61 13.43
CA LYS A 403 -10.86 -11.42 13.28
C LYS A 403 -11.17 -10.91 11.87
N LEU A 404 -12.13 -11.54 11.19
CA LEU A 404 -12.53 -11.16 9.84
C LEU A 404 -14.02 -10.78 9.86
N ILE A 405 -14.33 -9.51 9.62
CA ILE A 405 -15.68 -8.95 9.62
C ILE A 405 -16.00 -8.49 8.20
N SER A 406 -17.10 -8.93 7.62
CA SER A 406 -17.54 -8.46 6.30
C SER A 406 -18.61 -7.38 6.43
N GLU A 407 -18.56 -6.37 5.55
CA GLU A 407 -19.76 -5.74 5.04
C GLU A 407 -20.26 -6.60 3.87
N PRO A 408 -21.26 -7.49 4.07
CA PRO A 408 -21.58 -8.55 3.12
C PRO A 408 -22.45 -8.04 1.95
N TRP A 409 -22.22 -6.80 1.50
CA TRP A 409 -22.84 -6.24 0.33
C TRP A 409 -21.91 -5.33 -0.45
N ASP A 410 -22.28 -5.04 -1.70
CA ASP A 410 -21.79 -3.90 -2.47
C ASP A 410 -22.95 -3.30 -3.30
N VAL A 411 -22.70 -2.23 -4.07
CA VAL A 411 -23.75 -1.57 -4.86
C VAL A 411 -23.99 -2.22 -6.23
N GLY A 412 -23.15 -3.17 -6.62
CA GLY A 412 -23.24 -3.87 -7.90
C GLY A 412 -24.44 -4.82 -7.97
N TYR A 413 -24.80 -5.23 -9.19
CA TYR A 413 -25.82 -6.26 -9.36
C TYR A 413 -25.40 -7.56 -8.65
N GLY A 414 -26.36 -8.18 -7.94
CA GLY A 414 -26.09 -9.31 -7.06
C GLY A 414 -25.20 -8.97 -5.87
N GLY A 415 -25.16 -7.70 -5.44
CA GLY A 415 -24.29 -7.24 -4.37
C GLY A 415 -24.65 -7.75 -2.98
N TRP A 416 -25.92 -8.04 -2.68
CA TRP A 416 -26.34 -8.42 -1.33
C TRP A 416 -26.09 -9.90 -1.01
N GLN A 417 -25.18 -10.19 -0.08
CA GLN A 417 -24.63 -11.52 0.21
C GLN A 417 -24.55 -11.84 1.72
N THR A 418 -25.37 -11.21 2.55
CA THR A 418 -25.45 -11.50 4.00
C THR A 418 -25.62 -13.00 4.26
N GLY A 419 -24.75 -13.58 5.09
CA GLY A 419 -24.73 -14.99 5.45
C GLY A 419 -24.03 -15.91 4.44
N ARG A 420 -23.41 -15.38 3.37
CA ARG A 420 -22.75 -16.17 2.32
C ARG A 420 -21.22 -16.16 2.37
N PHE A 421 -20.61 -15.39 3.27
CA PHE A 421 -19.18 -15.47 3.54
C PHE A 421 -18.82 -16.79 4.23
N PRO A 422 -17.61 -17.33 4.00
CA PRO A 422 -17.22 -18.64 4.50
C PRO A 422 -17.01 -18.65 6.02
N LYS A 423 -16.95 -19.85 6.59
CA LYS A 423 -16.65 -20.04 8.01
C LYS A 423 -15.32 -19.36 8.38
N GLY A 424 -15.32 -18.68 9.52
CA GLY A 424 -14.18 -17.88 10.00
C GLY A 424 -14.44 -16.37 9.86
N TRP A 425 -15.35 -16.00 8.98
CA TRP A 425 -15.87 -14.65 8.85
C TRP A 425 -17.12 -14.46 9.71
N VAL A 426 -17.36 -13.21 10.11
CA VAL A 426 -18.64 -12.75 10.67
C VAL A 426 -19.15 -11.57 9.84
N ASP A 427 -20.46 -11.44 9.73
CA ASP A 427 -21.07 -10.42 8.87
C ASP A 427 -21.66 -9.28 9.71
N TRP A 428 -21.55 -8.05 9.22
CA TRP A 428 -22.46 -6.98 9.62
C TRP A 428 -23.89 -7.37 9.28
N ASN A 429 -24.75 -7.41 10.29
CA ASN A 429 -26.13 -7.89 10.16
C ASN A 429 -27.11 -6.73 9.97
N ASP A 430 -27.32 -6.34 8.72
CA ASP A 430 -28.30 -5.34 8.29
C ASP A 430 -29.73 -5.71 8.67
N HIS A 431 -30.10 -7.00 8.56
CA HIS A 431 -31.40 -7.48 9.00
C HIS A 431 -31.67 -7.24 10.49
N PHE A 432 -30.66 -7.41 11.35
CA PHE A 432 -30.76 -7.10 12.77
C PHE A 432 -30.93 -5.60 12.99
N ARG A 433 -30.09 -4.76 12.36
CA ARG A 433 -30.16 -3.29 12.45
C ARG A 433 -31.56 -2.79 12.07
N ASP A 434 -32.02 -3.15 10.88
CA ASP A 434 -33.30 -2.69 10.35
C ASP A 434 -34.47 -3.30 11.11
N GLY A 435 -34.29 -4.52 11.60
CA GLY A 435 -35.28 -5.23 12.38
C GLY A 435 -35.58 -4.64 13.74
N VAL A 436 -34.52 -4.40 14.52
CA VAL A 436 -34.65 -3.75 15.82
C VAL A 436 -35.20 -2.33 15.66
N ARG A 437 -34.74 -1.58 14.65
CA ARG A 437 -35.27 -0.23 14.36
C ARG A 437 -36.76 -0.27 14.02
N ARG A 438 -37.19 -1.13 13.10
CA ARG A 438 -38.61 -1.25 12.70
C ARG A 438 -39.48 -1.63 13.89
N PHE A 439 -39.04 -2.60 14.69
CA PHE A 439 -39.77 -3.05 15.87
C PHE A 439 -40.04 -1.89 16.84
N TRP A 440 -39.01 -1.11 17.18
CA TRP A 440 -39.14 -0.03 18.17
C TRP A 440 -39.79 1.24 17.63
N LEU A 441 -39.50 1.62 16.39
CA LEU A 441 -39.92 2.92 15.83
C LEU A 441 -41.26 2.86 15.10
N SER A 442 -41.58 1.75 14.45
CA SER A 442 -42.75 1.63 13.58
C SER A 442 -43.78 0.68 14.14
N ASP A 443 -43.39 -0.56 14.48
CA ASP A 443 -44.33 -1.59 14.90
C ASP A 443 -44.94 -1.29 16.26
N ARG A 444 -44.13 -0.82 17.23
CA ARG A 444 -44.63 -0.39 18.54
C ARG A 444 -45.52 0.85 18.43
N GLY A 445 -45.15 1.83 17.61
CA GLY A 445 -45.98 3.01 17.36
C GLY A 445 -47.32 2.67 16.72
N ALA A 446 -47.34 1.71 15.79
CA ALA A 446 -48.57 1.20 15.18
C ALA A 446 -49.44 0.44 16.19
N ALA A 447 -48.83 -0.39 17.04
CA ALA A 447 -49.53 -1.12 18.10
C ALA A 447 -50.15 -0.17 19.14
N ASP A 448 -49.42 0.88 19.55
CA ASP A 448 -49.92 1.91 20.47
C ASP A 448 -51.07 2.73 19.84
N ALA A 449 -51.10 2.86 18.51
CA ALA A 449 -52.18 3.48 17.73
C ALA A 449 -53.37 2.54 17.42
N GLY A 450 -53.37 1.31 17.97
CA GLY A 450 -54.44 0.32 17.77
C GLY A 450 -54.42 -0.36 16.39
N MET A 451 -53.33 -0.23 15.64
CA MET A 451 -53.11 -0.93 14.37
C MET A 451 -52.31 -2.21 14.62
N SER A 452 -52.49 -3.23 13.77
CA SER A 452 -51.69 -4.46 13.87
C SER A 452 -50.22 -4.18 13.52
N GLY A 453 -49.34 -4.16 14.52
CA GLY A 453 -47.88 -4.06 14.32
C GLY A 453 -47.29 -5.31 13.68
N GLY A 454 -46.13 -5.16 13.02
CA GLY A 454 -45.39 -6.27 12.40
C GLY A 454 -45.02 -7.38 13.40
N ASN A 455 -44.92 -8.62 12.90
CA ASN A 455 -44.66 -9.80 13.73
C ASN A 455 -43.22 -9.79 14.26
N VAL A 456 -43.04 -9.81 15.58
CA VAL A 456 -41.79 -9.60 16.35
C VAL A 456 -40.69 -10.65 16.07
N GLY A 457 -40.94 -11.64 15.20
CA GLY A 457 -40.04 -12.76 14.91
C GLY A 457 -39.40 -12.80 13.52
N SER A 458 -39.69 -11.87 12.60
CA SER A 458 -39.23 -11.98 11.21
C SER A 458 -37.73 -11.76 10.99
N TRP A 459 -36.98 -11.36 12.01
CA TRP A 459 -35.55 -11.02 11.94
C TRP A 459 -34.62 -12.20 12.25
N ARG A 460 -35.18 -13.37 12.63
CA ARG A 460 -34.42 -14.50 13.18
C ARG A 460 -33.83 -15.46 12.14
N THR A 461 -33.95 -15.18 10.85
CA THR A 461 -33.42 -16.05 9.79
C THR A 461 -33.05 -15.25 8.55
N PRO A 462 -31.82 -15.44 8.00
CA PRO A 462 -31.53 -15.18 6.59
C PRO A 462 -32.40 -16.03 5.67
#